data_AF-A0A3E0ILS5-F1
#
_entry.id   AF-A0A3E0ILS5-F1
#
_cell.length_a   1.000
_cell.length_b   1.000
_cell.length_c   1.000
_cell.angle_alpha   90.00
_cell.angle_beta   90.00
_cell.angle_gamma   90.00
#
_symmetry.space_group_name_H-M   'P 1'
#
loop_
_entity.id
_entity.type
_entity.pdbx_description
1 polymer ?
#
loop_
_entity_poly.entity_id
_entity_poly.type
_entity_poly.pdbx_seq_one_letter_code
_entity_poly.pdbx_strand_id
1 'polypeptide(L)' 'MNQGGVQLTNWFSVASELQRDWRNDPEGFGELLTSNLPGYQNVMGSYTAAQKNQ' A
#
# COMPACT_ATOMS: atom_id res chain seq x y z
N MET A 1 -5.52 18.66 -18.99
CA MET A 1 -6.43 18.31 -17.88
C MET A 1 -5.83 18.80 -16.58
N ASN A 2 -6.33 19.94 -16.10
CA ASN A 2 -6.30 20.44 -14.72
C ASN A 2 -7.06 21.78 -14.76
N GLN A 3 -8.38 21.71 -14.92
CA GLN A 3 -9.27 22.88 -14.95
C GLN A 3 -10.21 22.77 -13.74
N GLY A 4 -10.41 23.86 -13.02
CA GLY A 4 -11.34 23.91 -11.88
C GLY A 4 -10.81 23.37 -10.55
N GLY A 5 -9.49 23.29 -10.34
CA GLY A 5 -8.90 22.95 -9.03
C GLY A 5 -8.91 21.46 -8.68
N VAL A 6 -9.19 20.58 -9.64
CA VAL A 6 -9.16 19.12 -9.43
C VAL A 6 -7.72 18.62 -9.31
N GLN A 7 -7.45 17.81 -8.30
CA GLN A 7 -6.17 17.12 -8.17
C GLN A 7 -6.22 15.76 -8.86
N LEU A 8 -5.39 15.58 -9.90
CA LEU A 8 -5.18 14.27 -10.50
C LEU A 8 -4.35 13.42 -9.54
N THR A 9 -4.90 12.26 -9.18
CA THR A 9 -4.29 11.32 -8.24
C THR A 9 -4.39 9.90 -8.78
N ASN A 10 -3.75 8.96 -8.09
CA ASN A 10 -3.85 7.54 -8.36
C ASN A 10 -4.50 6.84 -7.15
N TRP A 11 -4.96 5.60 -7.35
CA TRP A 11 -5.66 4.86 -6.31
C TRP A 11 -4.81 4.66 -5.04
N PHE A 12 -3.50 4.46 -5.18
CA PHE A 12 -2.59 4.23 -4.06
C PHE A 12 -2.41 5.50 -3.20
N SER A 13 -2.32 6.67 -3.84
CA SER A 13 -2.30 7.96 -3.15
C SER A 13 -3.60 8.19 -2.38
N VAL A 14 -4.76 7.92 -2.99
CA VAL A 14 -6.06 8.02 -2.30
C VAL A 14 -6.13 7.07 -1.09
N ALA A 15 -5.73 5.81 -1.26
CA ALA A 15 -5.74 4.83 -0.18
C ALA A 15 -4.82 5.26 0.98
N SER A 16 -3.64 5.78 0.67
CA SER A 16 -2.68 6.28 1.66
C SER A 16 -3.18 7.52 2.40
N GLU A 17 -3.84 8.44 1.69
CA GLU A 17 -4.46 9.64 2.29
C GLU A 17 -5.65 9.30 3.18
N LEU A 18 -6.39 8.22 2.89
CA LEU A 18 -7.45 7.75 3.77
C LEU A 18 -6.89 7.00 4.99
N GLN A 19 -5.88 6.15 4.79
CA GLN A 19 -5.25 5.36 5.85
C GLN A 19 -4.58 6.24 6.91
N ARG A 20 -3.89 7.32 6.48
CA ARG A 20 -3.13 8.32 7.27
C ARG A 20 -1.98 7.79 8.11
N ASP A 21 -2.24 6.77 8.93
CA ASP A 21 -1.30 6.13 9.82
C ASP A 21 -1.35 4.62 9.61
N TRP A 22 -0.17 4.04 9.43
CA TRP A 22 -0.03 2.61 9.19
C TRP A 22 -0.50 1.77 10.40
N ARG A 23 -0.38 2.33 11.61
CA ARG A 23 -0.77 1.64 12.85
C ARG A 23 -2.28 1.48 13.02
N ASN A 24 -3.10 2.16 12.21
CA ASN A 24 -4.55 2.09 12.31
C ASN A 24 -5.11 0.72 11.90
N ASP A 25 -4.54 0.11 10.86
CA ASP A 25 -4.89 -1.24 10.41
C ASP A 25 -3.73 -1.82 9.58
N PRO A 26 -2.69 -2.36 10.23
CA PRO A 26 -1.49 -2.88 9.59
C PRO A 26 -1.73 -4.13 8.72
N GLU A 27 -2.80 -4.88 8.97
CA GLU A 27 -3.05 -6.11 8.23
C GLU A 27 -3.91 -5.83 6.99
N GLY A 28 -5.01 -5.10 7.16
CA GLY A 28 -5.94 -4.80 6.07
C GLY A 28 -5.32 -3.92 4.98
N PHE A 29 -4.60 -2.86 5.36
CA PHE A 29 -3.94 -2.03 4.34
C PHE A 29 -2.74 -2.77 3.70
N GLY A 30 -2.11 -3.71 4.40
CA GLY A 30 -1.06 -4.57 3.84
C GLY A 30 -1.59 -5.56 2.81
N GLU A 31 -2.77 -6.13 3.06
CA GLU A 31 -3.48 -7.00 2.12
C GLU A 31 -3.91 -6.23 0.87
N LEU A 32 -4.44 -5.00 1.02
CA LEU A 32 -4.79 -4.13 -0.10
C LEU A 32 -3.59 -3.87 -1.01
N LEU A 33 -2.42 -3.57 -0.44
CA LEU A 33 -1.20 -3.35 -1.22
C LEU A 33 -0.70 -4.64 -1.88
N THR A 34 -0.68 -5.75 -1.14
CA THR A 34 -0.20 -7.04 -1.65
C THR A 34 -1.05 -7.56 -2.81
N SER A 35 -2.38 -7.37 -2.74
CA SER A 35 -3.32 -7.84 -3.78
C SER A 35 -3.28 -7.00 -5.07
N ASN A 36 -2.91 -5.71 -4.98
CA ASN A 36 -2.96 -4.79 -6.12
C ASN A 36 -1.58 -4.33 -6.62
N LEU A 37 -0.50 -4.57 -5.86
CA LEU A 37 0.87 -4.23 -6.22
C LEU A 37 1.79 -5.47 -6.18
N PRO A 38 2.05 -6.12 -7.32
CA PRO A 38 2.90 -7.31 -7.38
C PRO A 38 4.31 -7.08 -6.80
N GLY A 39 4.86 -5.87 -6.96
CA GLY A 39 6.14 -5.51 -6.34
C GLY A 39 6.10 -5.53 -4.81
N TYR A 40 4.99 -5.09 -4.21
CA TYR A 40 4.81 -5.12 -2.76
C TYR A 40 4.68 -6.57 -2.24
N GLN A 41 3.95 -7.40 -2.98
CA GLN A 41 3.86 -8.84 -2.70
C GLN A 41 5.23 -9.51 -2.65
N ASN A 42 6.10 -9.22 -3.62
CA ASN A 42 7.45 -9.79 -3.67
C ASN A 42 8.31 -9.39 -2.45
N VAL A 43 8.24 -8.12 -2.03
CA VAL A 43 8.97 -7.60 -0.87
C VAL A 43 8.47 -8.26 0.42
N MET A 44 7.15 -8.29 0.64
CA MET A 44 6.55 -8.91 1.82
C MET A 44 6.84 -10.42 1.90
N GLY A 45 6.78 -11.12 0.76
CA GLY A 45 7.14 -12.52 0.68
C GLY A 45 8.61 -12.78 1.05
N SER A 46 9.52 -11.97 0.50
CA SER A 46 10.96 -12.07 0.80
C SER A 46 11.27 -11.77 2.27
N TYR A 47 10.63 -10.74 2.84
CA TYR A 47 10.76 -10.41 4.27
C TYR A 47 10.29 -11.55 5.17
N THR A 48 9.10 -12.10 4.88
CA THR A 48 8.53 -13.22 5.64
C THR A 48 9.43 -14.45 5.57
N ALA A 49 10.00 -14.74 4.39
CA ALA A 49 10.95 -15.84 4.22
C ALA A 49 12.24 -15.60 5.02
N ALA A 50 12.76 -14.38 5.04
CA ALA A 50 13.95 -14.03 5.81
C ALA A 50 13.72 -14.18 7.34
N GLN A 51 12.54 -13.77 7.85
CA GLN A 51 12.22 -13.92 9.26
C GLN A 51 12.08 -15.38 9.71
N LYS A 52 11.63 -16.29 8.82
CA LYS A 52 11.55 -17.72 9.13
C LYS A 52 12.91 -18.40 9.26
N ASN A 53 13.97 -17.80 8.71
CA ASN A 53 15.33 -18.33 8.72
C ASN A 53 16.21 -17.72 9.84
N GLN A 54 15.62 -16.89 10.71
CA GLN A 54 16.24 -16.41 11.96
C GLN A 54 15.77 -17.27 13.14
#